data_AF-A0A1E3XEF6-F1
#
_entry.id   AF-A0A1E3XEF6-F1
#
_cell.length_a   1.000
_cell.length_b   1.000
_cell.length_c   1.000
_cell.angle_alpha   90.00
_cell.angle_beta   90.00
_cell.angle_gamma   90.00
#
_symmetry.space_group_name_H-M   'P 1'
#
loop_
_entity.id
_entity.type
_entity.pdbx_description
1 polymer ?
#
loop_
_entity_poly.entity_id
_entity_poly.type
_entity_poly.pdbx_seq_one_letter_code
_entity_poly.pdbx_strand_id
1 'polypeptide(L)'
;MEHGIYNHIPDDGREFVVTNVNAVKIRAEDGRSIQNLNIDSFISNLPFDQDTTTFSTTNASGSTSQAANILEALEVGASTLLLDEDTLATNFMIRDIRMKALIAKDNEPITPFVEHVRSLYEKRGISTVLVMGGSGDYFSFADVVIGMIEYGPHDLTAEAHQIVKDDSVLKNFNVAPPSEIQRIPIPNILNASKGKRQVDIKIEDLLYMRFGEHKVQVGAVEQLVHPSQLRAIGYAIHYAGRYMDGKRSIKEICQLVLADIREKGLDCLSERGIRGDFAEFRSYELAATLNRFRALRVEQRS
;
A
#
# COMPACT_ATOMS: atom_id res chain seq x y z
N MET A 1 -5.49 9.99 -12.23
CA MET A 1 -4.22 9.24 -12.29
C MET A 1 -4.30 7.88 -11.60
N GLU A 2 -4.82 7.78 -10.37
CA GLU A 2 -4.88 6.49 -9.63
C GLU A 2 -5.71 5.39 -10.30
N HIS A 3 -6.75 5.75 -11.06
CA HIS A 3 -7.52 4.82 -11.88
C HIS A 3 -6.98 4.64 -13.31
N GLY A 4 -5.85 5.27 -13.66
CA GLY A 4 -5.19 5.08 -14.97
C GLY A 4 -4.55 3.70 -15.15
N ILE A 5 -4.66 2.85 -14.13
CA ILE A 5 -4.32 1.41 -14.18
C ILE A 5 -5.42 0.57 -14.85
N TYR A 6 -6.61 1.15 -15.05
CA TYR A 6 -7.74 0.53 -15.71
C TYR A 6 -7.99 1.20 -17.05
N ASN A 7 -8.43 0.41 -18.02
CA ASN A 7 -9.03 0.97 -19.23
C ASN A 7 -10.40 1.54 -18.87
N HIS A 8 -10.72 2.71 -19.43
CA HIS A 8 -12.03 3.33 -19.30
C HIS A 8 -12.84 3.14 -20.58
N ILE A 9 -14.16 3.19 -20.47
CA ILE A 9 -15.05 3.13 -21.64
C ILE A 9 -14.84 4.37 -22.51
N PRO A 10 -15.15 4.29 -23.82
CA PRO A 10 -15.18 5.48 -24.67
C PRO A 10 -16.06 6.58 -24.07
N ASP A 11 -15.65 7.83 -24.25
CA ASP A 11 -16.35 9.05 -23.77
C ASP A 11 -16.42 9.24 -22.24
N ASP A 12 -15.64 8.48 -21.46
CA ASP A 12 -15.51 8.67 -20.01
C ASP A 12 -14.74 9.96 -19.63
N GLY A 13 -13.89 10.47 -20.53
CA GLY A 13 -13.00 11.60 -20.32
C GLY A 13 -11.63 11.20 -19.75
N ARG A 14 -11.45 9.93 -19.34
CA ARG A 14 -10.19 9.37 -18.83
C ARG A 14 -9.66 8.20 -19.67
N GLU A 15 -10.28 7.90 -20.82
CA GLU A 15 -9.95 6.77 -21.68
C GLU A 15 -8.51 6.80 -22.24
N PHE A 16 -7.87 7.97 -22.26
CA PHE A 16 -6.45 8.14 -22.61
C PHE A 16 -5.55 8.49 -21.41
N VAL A 17 -6.09 8.48 -20.19
CA VAL A 17 -5.33 8.74 -18.96
C VAL A 17 -4.78 7.43 -18.43
N VAL A 18 -3.53 7.13 -18.78
CA VAL A 18 -2.85 5.89 -18.37
C VAL A 18 -1.81 6.15 -17.28
N THR A 19 -1.61 5.15 -16.42
CA THR A 19 -0.60 5.14 -15.36
C THR A 19 0.14 3.81 -15.38
N ASN A 20 1.33 3.75 -14.77
CA ASN A 20 2.05 2.50 -14.55
C ASN A 20 1.14 1.44 -13.90
N VAL A 21 1.10 0.23 -14.48
CA VAL A 21 0.28 -0.91 -14.02
C VAL A 21 0.58 -1.28 -12.56
N ASN A 22 1.81 -1.00 -12.12
CA ASN A 22 2.33 -1.25 -10.78
C ASN A 22 2.19 -0.04 -9.83
N ALA A 23 1.36 0.94 -10.19
CA ALA A 23 1.07 2.09 -9.34
C ALA A 23 0.09 1.74 -8.22
N VAL A 24 0.45 2.07 -6.99
CA VAL A 24 -0.34 1.83 -5.78
C VAL A 24 -0.64 3.15 -5.08
N LYS A 25 -1.92 3.42 -4.81
CA LYS A 25 -2.36 4.55 -3.99
C LYS A 25 -2.13 4.22 -2.52
N ILE A 26 -1.39 5.10 -1.86
CA ILE A 26 -1.07 5.02 -0.43
C ILE A 26 -1.90 6.05 0.30
N ARG A 27 -2.45 5.64 1.44
CA ARG A 27 -3.15 6.48 2.41
C ARG A 27 -2.94 5.97 3.83
N ALA A 28 -3.24 6.81 4.82
CA ALA A 28 -3.35 6.38 6.21
C ALA A 28 -4.63 5.57 6.45
N GLU A 29 -4.56 4.60 7.37
CA GLU A 29 -5.66 3.70 7.72
C GLU A 29 -5.63 3.39 9.21
N ASP A 30 -6.11 4.33 10.02
CA ASP A 30 -6.19 4.18 11.47
C ASP A 30 -6.97 2.92 11.90
N GLY A 31 -6.40 2.20 12.85
CA GLY A 31 -7.03 1.04 13.48
C GLY A 31 -6.92 -0.28 12.72
N ARG A 32 -6.25 -0.31 11.56
CA ARG A 32 -5.96 -1.59 10.87
C ARG A 32 -4.96 -2.43 11.67
N SER A 33 -4.99 -3.74 11.43
CA SER A 33 -3.95 -4.65 11.93
C SER A 33 -2.73 -4.65 11.01
N ILE A 34 -1.56 -4.88 11.61
CA ILE A 34 -0.28 -5.14 10.94
C ILE A 34 0.29 -6.41 11.58
N GLN A 35 0.89 -7.29 10.78
CA GLN A 35 1.42 -8.57 11.23
C GLN A 35 2.86 -8.74 10.74
N ASN A 36 3.77 -8.89 11.70
CA ASN A 36 5.18 -9.22 11.56
C ASN A 36 5.89 -8.50 10.40
N LEU A 37 5.79 -7.18 10.38
CA LEU A 37 6.34 -6.32 9.34
C LEU A 37 7.53 -5.53 9.88
N ASN A 38 8.63 -5.47 9.13
CA ASN A 38 9.73 -4.59 9.45
C ASN A 38 9.36 -3.16 9.05
N ILE A 39 9.12 -2.30 10.04
CA ILE A 39 8.82 -0.87 9.89
C ILE A 39 9.99 0.04 10.29
N ASP A 40 11.18 -0.52 10.57
CA ASP A 40 12.36 0.18 11.11
C ASP A 40 12.74 1.45 10.33
N SER A 41 12.46 1.42 9.03
CA SER A 41 12.93 2.43 8.10
C SER A 41 12.18 3.73 8.33
N PHE A 42 10.90 3.63 8.68
CA PHE A 42 10.05 4.78 8.94
C PHE A 42 9.79 5.03 10.43
N ILE A 43 9.91 3.99 11.27
CA ILE A 43 9.53 4.04 12.67
C ILE A 43 10.61 3.34 13.51
N SER A 44 11.14 4.08 14.47
CA SER A 44 12.15 3.65 15.45
C SER A 44 11.67 3.98 16.86
N ASN A 45 12.34 3.47 17.90
CA ASN A 45 12.15 3.90 19.30
C ASN A 45 10.68 3.96 19.77
N LEU A 46 9.87 2.94 19.42
CA LEU A 46 8.49 2.89 19.87
C LEU A 46 8.40 2.81 21.40
N PRO A 47 7.34 3.38 22.00
CA PRO A 47 7.10 3.24 23.44
C PRO A 47 7.07 1.76 23.86
N PHE A 48 7.56 1.49 25.08
CA PHE A 48 7.61 0.15 25.68
C PHE A 48 8.54 -0.85 24.96
N ASP A 49 9.59 -0.35 24.29
CA ASP A 49 10.59 -1.16 23.59
C ASP A 49 9.98 -2.16 22.59
N GLN A 50 8.90 -1.75 21.93
CA GLN A 50 8.29 -2.57 20.89
C GLN A 50 9.24 -2.73 19.71
N ASP A 51 9.41 -3.98 19.28
CA ASP A 51 10.26 -4.32 18.14
C ASP A 51 9.68 -3.78 16.83
N THR A 52 10.44 -2.93 16.15
CA THR A 52 10.09 -2.35 14.85
C THR A 52 10.49 -3.26 13.69
N THR A 53 11.36 -4.24 13.89
CA THR A 53 11.79 -5.20 12.86
C THR A 53 10.79 -6.32 12.66
N THR A 54 10.05 -6.72 13.70
CA THR A 54 8.96 -7.72 13.62
C THR A 54 7.63 -7.15 14.11
N PHE A 55 7.32 -5.91 13.71
CA PHE A 55 6.20 -5.15 14.27
C PHE A 55 4.84 -5.79 13.99
N SER A 56 4.03 -5.90 15.04
CA SER A 56 2.66 -6.42 14.97
C SER A 56 1.73 -5.60 15.87
N THR A 57 0.54 -5.26 15.36
CA THR A 57 -0.49 -4.58 16.14
C THR A 57 -1.88 -4.93 15.62
N THR A 58 -2.88 -4.83 16.49
CA THR A 58 -4.30 -4.90 16.11
C THR A 58 -4.91 -3.51 15.92
N ASN A 59 -4.19 -2.44 16.23
CA ASN A 59 -4.69 -1.07 16.22
C ASN A 59 -3.55 -0.10 15.86
N ALA A 60 -3.21 -0.02 14.57
CA ALA A 60 -2.18 0.89 14.08
C ALA A 60 -2.63 2.35 14.13
N SER A 61 -1.71 3.27 14.40
CA SER A 61 -1.94 4.72 14.19
C SER A 61 -1.81 5.10 12.71
N GLY A 62 -2.12 6.33 12.35
CA GLY A 62 -2.12 6.82 10.97
C GLY A 62 -0.75 6.70 10.32
N SER A 63 0.30 7.15 11.01
CA SER A 63 1.68 7.06 10.50
C SER A 63 2.14 5.60 10.37
N THR A 64 1.83 4.76 11.36
CA THR A 64 2.23 3.34 11.35
C THR A 64 1.49 2.54 10.29
N SER A 65 0.19 2.80 10.11
CA SER A 65 -0.61 2.19 9.05
C SER A 65 -0.16 2.63 7.65
N GLN A 66 0.21 3.90 7.49
CA GLN A 66 0.76 4.43 6.24
C GLN A 66 2.15 3.84 5.93
N ALA A 67 3.04 3.76 6.92
CA ALA A 67 4.33 3.08 6.80
C ALA A 67 4.15 1.64 6.32
N ALA A 68 3.25 0.91 6.99
CA ALA A 68 2.94 -0.46 6.63
C ALA A 68 2.35 -0.56 5.22
N ASN A 69 1.46 0.34 4.82
CA ASN A 69 0.87 0.36 3.48
C ASN A 69 1.95 0.49 2.38
N ILE A 70 2.94 1.37 2.57
CA ILE A 70 4.07 1.51 1.65
C ILE A 70 4.87 0.21 1.61
N LEU A 71 5.32 -0.30 2.76
CA LEU A 71 6.18 -1.47 2.85
C LEU A 71 5.51 -2.73 2.27
N GLU A 72 4.23 -2.92 2.53
CA GLU A 72 3.44 -4.02 1.98
C GLU A 72 3.26 -3.90 0.46
N ALA A 73 3.11 -2.69 -0.07
CA ALA A 73 3.06 -2.46 -1.52
C ALA A 73 4.42 -2.77 -2.19
N LEU A 74 5.52 -2.34 -1.54
CA LEU A 74 6.87 -2.62 -2.03
C LEU A 74 7.20 -4.12 -1.97
N GLU A 75 6.79 -4.82 -0.91
CA GLU A 75 6.97 -6.27 -0.75
C GLU A 75 6.44 -7.04 -1.98
N VAL A 76 5.29 -6.63 -2.52
CA VAL A 76 4.69 -7.28 -3.69
C VAL A 76 5.12 -6.70 -5.04
N GLY A 77 5.99 -5.70 -5.04
CA GLY A 77 6.68 -5.19 -6.23
C GLY A 77 6.11 -3.91 -6.83
N ALA A 78 5.46 -3.06 -6.04
CA ALA A 78 5.01 -1.75 -6.53
C ALA A 78 6.21 -0.91 -6.99
N SER A 79 6.11 -0.30 -8.17
CA SER A 79 7.15 0.55 -8.75
C SER A 79 6.76 2.02 -8.80
N THR A 80 5.53 2.36 -8.41
CA THR A 80 5.04 3.74 -8.37
C THR A 80 4.11 3.91 -7.18
N LEU A 81 4.38 4.91 -6.34
CA LEU A 81 3.53 5.28 -5.22
C LEU A 81 2.75 6.54 -5.58
N LEU A 82 1.44 6.51 -5.37
CA LEU A 82 0.56 7.67 -5.53
C LEU A 82 0.14 8.10 -4.13
N LEU A 83 0.35 9.36 -3.79
CA LEU A 83 0.09 9.91 -2.47
C LEU A 83 -0.70 11.21 -2.61
N ASP A 84 -1.61 11.45 -1.67
CA ASP A 84 -2.44 12.65 -1.63
C ASP A 84 -2.50 13.19 -0.20
N GLU A 85 -1.91 14.37 0.04
CA GLU A 85 -1.71 14.97 1.36
C GLU A 85 -2.99 14.93 2.24
N ASP A 86 -4.17 15.11 1.65
CA ASP A 86 -5.46 15.13 2.36
C ASP A 86 -5.84 13.78 3.02
N THR A 87 -5.20 12.68 2.59
CA THR A 87 -5.48 11.32 3.06
C THR A 87 -4.32 10.67 3.82
N LEU A 88 -3.25 11.43 4.06
CA LEU A 88 -2.02 10.95 4.69
C LEU A 88 -1.91 11.46 6.14
N ALA A 89 -1.07 10.79 6.92
CA ALA A 89 -0.69 11.27 8.23
C ALA A 89 0.36 12.39 8.09
N THR A 90 0.02 13.62 8.46
CA THR A 90 0.89 14.80 8.29
C THR A 90 2.28 14.61 8.90
N ASN A 91 2.33 14.04 10.12
CA ASN A 91 3.57 13.75 10.85
C ASN A 91 4.44 12.67 10.19
N PHE A 92 3.88 11.89 9.26
CA PHE A 92 4.64 10.95 8.44
C PHE A 92 5.20 11.62 7.19
N MET A 93 4.54 12.64 6.65
CA MET A 93 4.93 13.24 5.38
C MET A 93 6.07 14.23 5.52
N ILE A 94 6.03 15.07 6.54
CA ILE A 94 6.97 16.17 6.74
C ILE A 94 7.37 16.25 8.21
N ARG A 95 8.43 17.02 8.47
CA ARG A 95 8.86 17.33 9.83
C ARG A 95 9.01 18.83 9.99
N ASP A 96 8.21 19.37 10.90
CA ASP A 96 8.30 20.77 11.28
C ASP A 96 9.63 21.06 12.01
N ILE A 97 10.32 22.12 11.55
CA ILE A 97 11.65 22.49 12.06
C ILE A 97 11.57 22.96 13.52
N ARG A 98 10.47 23.61 13.93
CA ARG A 98 10.27 24.07 15.31
C ARG A 98 9.97 22.89 16.23
N MET A 99 9.16 21.93 15.75
CA MET A 99 8.89 20.70 16.50
C MET A 99 10.17 19.90 16.71
N LYS A 100 11.03 19.81 15.69
CA LYS A 100 12.36 19.20 15.79
C LYS A 100 13.28 19.92 16.78
N ALA A 101 13.17 21.24 16.92
CA ALA A 101 13.94 21.99 17.91
C ALA A 101 13.41 21.79 19.35
N LEU A 102 12.12 21.51 19.50
CA LEU A 102 11.45 21.30 20.79
C LEU A 102 11.62 19.87 21.30
N ILE A 103 11.47 18.87 20.43
CA ILE A 103 11.55 17.45 20.77
C ILE A 103 12.93 16.94 20.38
N ALA A 104 13.68 16.43 21.36
CA ALA A 104 14.97 15.79 21.11
C ALA A 104 14.82 14.69 20.05
N LYS A 105 15.78 14.61 19.12
CA LYS A 105 15.74 13.65 17.99
C LYS A 105 15.48 12.21 18.45
N ASP A 106 15.98 11.85 19.62
CA ASP A 106 15.88 10.49 20.19
C ASP A 106 14.47 10.14 20.69
N ASN A 107 13.62 11.15 20.89
CA ASN A 107 12.24 11.00 21.38
C ASN A 107 11.18 11.05 20.29
N GLU A 108 11.55 11.31 19.03
CA GLU A 108 10.60 11.33 17.91
C GLU A 108 10.78 10.06 17.07
N PRO A 109 9.84 9.10 17.16
CA PRO A 109 10.02 7.77 16.60
C PRO A 109 9.95 7.72 15.06
N ILE A 110 9.43 8.75 14.40
CA ILE A 110 9.09 8.71 12.97
C ILE A 110 10.22 9.36 12.14
N THR A 111 10.72 8.60 11.17
CA THR A 111 11.49 9.12 10.04
C THR A 111 10.50 9.49 8.92
N PRO A 112 10.33 10.78 8.60
CA PRO A 112 9.32 11.21 7.63
C PRO A 112 9.63 10.75 6.20
N PHE A 113 8.59 10.59 5.39
CA PHE A 113 8.67 10.12 4.00
C PHE A 113 9.53 10.99 3.10
N VAL A 114 9.60 12.31 3.36
CA VAL A 114 10.49 13.23 2.63
C VAL A 114 11.96 12.81 2.69
N GLU A 115 12.38 12.13 3.76
CA GLU A 115 13.75 11.63 3.90
C GLU A 115 14.01 10.37 3.05
N HIS A 116 12.95 9.66 2.65
CA HIS A 116 13.02 8.41 1.87
C HIS A 116 12.73 8.57 0.39
N VAL A 117 11.95 9.58 -0.01
CA VAL A 117 11.43 9.71 -1.37
C VAL A 117 12.53 9.62 -2.43
N ARG A 118 13.67 10.27 -2.19
CA ARG A 118 14.80 10.26 -3.13
C ARG A 118 15.54 8.91 -3.14
N SER A 119 15.74 8.28 -1.98
CA SER A 119 16.44 7.00 -1.91
C SER A 119 15.61 5.85 -2.52
N LEU A 120 14.28 5.90 -2.41
CA LEU A 120 13.36 5.00 -3.10
C LEU A 120 13.51 5.11 -4.63
N TYR A 121 13.63 6.32 -5.16
CA TYR A 121 13.83 6.50 -6.59
C TYR A 121 15.23 6.05 -7.03
N GLU A 122 16.30 6.59 -6.44
CA GLU A 122 17.67 6.36 -6.92
C GLU A 122 18.18 4.94 -6.70
N LYS A 123 17.82 4.32 -5.57
CA LYS A 123 18.34 3.00 -5.19
C LYS A 123 17.41 1.85 -5.57
N ARG A 124 16.11 2.11 -5.75
CA ARG A 124 15.10 1.07 -6.03
C ARG A 124 14.29 1.32 -7.31
N GLY A 125 14.44 2.47 -7.97
CA GLY A 125 13.67 2.80 -9.17
C GLY A 125 12.17 3.02 -8.92
N ILE A 126 11.79 3.32 -7.67
CA ILE A 126 10.38 3.52 -7.30
C ILE A 126 10.04 4.99 -7.47
N SER A 127 9.16 5.29 -8.43
CA SER A 127 8.66 6.65 -8.66
C SER A 127 7.59 7.02 -7.63
N THR A 128 7.48 8.31 -7.34
CA THR A 128 6.44 8.86 -6.47
C THR A 128 5.72 10.00 -7.17
N VAL A 129 4.39 9.98 -7.14
CA VAL A 129 3.55 11.14 -7.47
C VAL A 129 2.80 11.54 -6.21
N LEU A 130 2.99 12.78 -5.81
CA LEU A 130 2.50 13.30 -4.54
C LEU A 130 1.74 14.60 -4.79
N VAL A 131 0.46 14.63 -4.42
CA VAL A 131 -0.33 15.86 -4.36
C VAL A 131 -0.01 16.56 -3.05
N MET A 132 0.42 17.83 -3.13
CA MET A 132 0.77 18.68 -2.01
C MET A 132 0.09 20.04 -2.15
N GLY A 133 -0.32 20.62 -1.04
CA GLY A 133 -0.75 22.01 -0.93
C GLY A 133 -0.25 22.71 0.35
N GLY A 134 0.17 21.95 1.38
CA GLY A 134 0.53 22.48 2.69
C GLY A 134 2.01 22.73 2.94
N SER A 135 2.92 22.14 2.14
CA SER A 135 4.37 22.23 2.37
C SER A 135 5.21 22.21 1.10
N GLY A 136 6.28 23.00 1.09
CA GLY A 136 7.33 23.01 0.05
C GLY A 136 8.51 22.08 0.33
N ASP A 137 8.47 21.27 1.39
CA ASP A 137 9.60 20.42 1.82
C ASP A 137 10.06 19.40 0.76
N TYR A 138 9.22 19.10 -0.22
CA TYR A 138 9.51 18.17 -1.31
C TYR A 138 10.17 18.82 -2.54
N PHE A 139 10.19 20.16 -2.65
CA PHE A 139 10.72 20.85 -3.82
C PHE A 139 12.18 20.51 -4.11
N SER A 140 13.01 20.30 -3.07
CA SER A 140 14.41 19.94 -3.22
C SER A 140 14.65 18.54 -3.81
N PHE A 141 13.63 17.68 -3.80
CA PHE A 141 13.72 16.29 -4.24
C PHE A 141 12.89 16.00 -5.50
N ALA A 142 11.96 16.89 -5.84
CA ALA A 142 11.06 16.71 -6.97
C ALA A 142 11.79 16.93 -8.30
N ASP A 143 11.69 15.94 -9.20
CA ASP A 143 12.18 16.09 -10.58
C ASP A 143 11.25 16.98 -11.43
N VAL A 144 9.95 16.97 -11.13
CA VAL A 144 8.91 17.77 -11.79
C VAL A 144 7.94 18.31 -10.76
N VAL A 145 7.56 19.58 -10.87
CA VAL A 145 6.52 20.22 -10.05
C VAL A 145 5.42 20.76 -10.96
N ILE A 146 4.20 20.28 -10.78
CA ILE A 146 3.04 20.73 -11.55
C ILE A 146 2.11 21.51 -10.62
N GLY A 147 1.86 22.77 -10.94
CA GLY A 147 0.83 23.57 -10.29
C GLY A 147 -0.50 23.46 -11.03
N MET A 148 -1.60 23.24 -10.31
CA MET A 148 -2.95 23.31 -10.86
C MET A 148 -3.55 24.69 -10.56
N ILE A 149 -3.68 25.54 -11.58
CA ILE A 149 -4.24 26.90 -11.45
C ILE A 149 -5.50 26.97 -12.30
N GLU A 150 -6.64 27.27 -11.69
CA GLU A 150 -7.94 27.31 -12.40
C GLU A 150 -8.20 26.05 -13.24
N TYR A 151 -7.81 24.88 -12.70
CA TYR A 151 -7.88 23.55 -13.35
C TYR A 151 -6.94 23.36 -14.55
N GLY A 152 -6.07 24.32 -14.87
CA GLY A 152 -4.99 24.19 -15.85
C GLY A 152 -3.68 23.70 -15.20
N PRO A 153 -2.98 22.70 -15.78
CA PRO A 153 -1.67 22.29 -15.31
C PRO A 153 -0.57 23.24 -15.81
N HIS A 154 0.32 23.65 -14.92
CA HIS A 154 1.49 24.47 -15.23
C HIS A 154 2.76 23.79 -14.71
N ASP A 155 3.79 23.68 -15.55
CA ASP A 155 5.12 23.27 -15.09
C ASP A 155 5.74 24.43 -14.29
N LEU A 156 5.91 24.21 -12.99
CA LEU A 156 6.49 25.15 -12.03
C LEU A 156 7.81 24.63 -11.45
N THR A 157 8.48 23.71 -12.17
CA THR A 157 9.69 23.05 -11.69
C THR A 157 10.82 24.05 -11.44
N ALA A 158 11.02 25.00 -12.36
CA ALA A 158 12.09 25.99 -12.24
C ALA A 158 11.86 26.94 -11.06
N GLU A 159 10.62 27.40 -10.87
CA GLU A 159 10.20 28.25 -9.77
C GLU A 159 10.37 27.55 -8.43
N ALA A 160 9.92 26.29 -8.33
CA ALA A 160 10.08 25.48 -7.11
C ALA A 160 11.55 25.28 -6.73
N HIS A 161 12.43 24.97 -7.70
CA HIS A 161 13.86 24.83 -7.45
C HIS A 161 14.55 26.17 -7.12
N GLN A 162 14.05 27.30 -7.64
CA GLN A 162 14.55 28.62 -7.28
C GLN A 162 14.24 28.96 -5.82
N ILE A 163 13.03 28.67 -5.34
CA ILE A 163 12.64 28.86 -3.94
C ILE A 163 13.59 28.10 -2.99
N VAL A 164 13.95 26.87 -3.33
CA VAL A 164 14.86 26.04 -2.53
C VAL A 164 16.29 26.59 -2.52
N LYS A 165 16.78 27.16 -3.63
CA LYS A 165 18.13 27.75 -3.68
C LYS A 165 18.27 28.96 -2.77
N ASP A 166 17.19 29.72 -2.63
CA ASP A 166 17.14 30.89 -1.77
C ASP A 166 16.99 30.51 -0.29
N ASP A 167 16.58 29.26 0.00
CA ASP A 167 16.60 28.66 1.33
C ASP A 167 17.96 28.02 1.64
N SER A 168 18.66 28.55 2.63
CA SER A 168 20.01 28.10 3.04
C SER A 168 20.10 26.66 3.58
N VAL A 169 18.97 25.95 3.74
CA VAL A 169 18.91 24.61 4.34
C VAL A 169 18.73 23.54 3.26
N LEU A 170 19.81 23.24 2.52
CA LEU A 170 19.86 22.04 1.69
C LEU A 170 19.80 20.78 2.57
N LYS A 171 18.66 20.10 2.54
CA LYS A 171 18.43 18.85 3.29
C LYS A 171 18.98 17.66 2.50
N ASN A 172 20.21 17.25 2.78
CA ASN A 172 20.73 15.97 2.25
C ASN A 172 20.40 14.84 3.23
N PHE A 173 19.35 14.07 2.92
CA PHE A 173 19.01 12.86 3.65
C PHE A 173 19.75 11.66 3.06
N ASN A 174 20.59 11.00 3.86
CA ASN A 174 21.22 9.74 3.48
C ASN A 174 20.52 8.56 4.17
N VAL A 175 19.22 8.41 3.90
CA VAL A 175 18.43 7.31 4.46
C VAL A 175 18.50 6.10 3.52
N ALA A 176 18.69 4.92 4.09
CA ALA A 176 18.64 3.67 3.34
C ALA A 176 17.20 3.39 2.88
N PRO A 177 17.01 2.80 1.68
CA PRO A 177 15.69 2.35 1.28
C PRO A 177 15.27 1.19 2.19
N PRO A 178 13.96 0.97 2.38
CA PRO A 178 13.49 -0.12 3.21
C PRO A 178 14.04 -1.50 2.81
N SER A 179 14.07 -2.40 3.78
CA SER A 179 14.45 -3.79 3.57
C SER A 179 13.42 -4.52 2.69
N GLU A 180 13.86 -5.51 1.91
CA GLU A 180 13.00 -6.32 1.05
C GLU A 180 12.63 -7.66 1.71
N ILE A 181 12.48 -7.64 3.05
CA ILE A 181 12.15 -8.83 3.81
C ILE A 181 10.77 -9.32 3.39
N GLN A 182 10.72 -10.55 2.88
CA GLN A 182 9.48 -11.18 2.45
C GLN A 182 8.80 -11.88 3.63
N ARG A 183 7.47 -11.83 3.68
CA ARG A 183 6.68 -12.51 4.71
C ARG A 183 6.04 -13.77 4.16
N ILE A 184 6.13 -14.84 4.94
CA ILE A 184 5.62 -16.18 4.64
C ILE A 184 4.37 -16.40 5.49
N PRO A 185 3.17 -16.52 4.90
CA PRO A 185 1.96 -16.79 5.66
C PRO A 185 1.95 -18.19 6.25
N ILE A 186 1.53 -18.28 7.51
CA ILE A 186 1.37 -19.55 8.22
C ILE A 186 0.16 -20.30 7.62
N PRO A 187 0.31 -21.60 7.26
CA PRO A 187 -0.78 -22.39 6.68
C PRO A 187 -2.02 -22.50 7.59
N ASN A 188 -3.19 -22.70 6.98
CA ASN A 188 -4.44 -23.06 7.66
C ASN A 188 -4.97 -22.07 8.72
N ILE A 189 -4.52 -20.82 8.69
CA ILE A 189 -4.98 -19.77 9.63
C ILE A 189 -6.30 -19.12 9.18
N LEU A 190 -6.45 -18.85 7.89
CA LEU A 190 -7.63 -18.18 7.34
C LEU A 190 -8.64 -19.21 6.84
N ASN A 191 -9.88 -19.16 7.34
CA ASN A 191 -10.91 -20.12 7.01
C ASN A 191 -12.14 -19.44 6.38
N ALA A 192 -12.48 -19.85 5.15
CA ALA A 192 -13.62 -19.31 4.41
C ALA A 192 -14.97 -19.93 4.83
N SER A 193 -14.97 -20.97 5.65
CA SER A 193 -16.19 -21.70 6.03
C SER A 193 -17.04 -20.94 7.04
N LYS A 194 -18.35 -21.14 6.96
CA LYS A 194 -19.34 -20.61 7.91
C LYS A 194 -20.52 -21.56 8.04
N GLY A 195 -20.73 -22.11 9.24
CA GLY A 195 -21.77 -23.12 9.49
C GLY A 195 -21.58 -24.35 8.58
N LYS A 196 -22.60 -24.66 7.76
CA LYS A 196 -22.55 -25.80 6.82
C LYS A 196 -21.87 -25.49 5.48
N ARG A 197 -21.47 -24.24 5.22
CA ARG A 197 -20.86 -23.82 3.95
C ARG A 197 -19.34 -23.92 4.06
N GLN A 198 -18.71 -24.68 3.17
CA GLN A 198 -17.25 -24.76 3.07
C GLN A 198 -16.62 -23.42 2.65
N VAL A 199 -17.32 -22.66 1.80
CA VAL A 199 -16.91 -21.31 1.36
C VAL A 199 -18.12 -20.37 1.51
N ASP A 200 -18.02 -19.40 2.42
CA ASP A 200 -18.98 -18.30 2.59
C ASP A 200 -18.22 -16.97 2.49
N ILE A 201 -18.28 -16.37 1.31
CA ILE A 201 -17.65 -15.08 1.02
C ILE A 201 -18.74 -14.11 0.59
N LYS A 202 -18.87 -12.99 1.30
CA LYS A 202 -19.86 -11.95 1.02
C LYS A 202 -19.20 -10.59 0.98
N ILE A 203 -19.68 -9.77 0.06
CA ILE A 203 -19.20 -8.41 -0.15
C ILE A 203 -20.25 -7.43 0.37
N GLU A 204 -19.83 -6.51 1.24
CA GLU A 204 -20.61 -5.41 1.79
C GLU A 204 -20.02 -4.12 1.21
N ASP A 205 -20.47 -3.78 -0.01
CA ASP A 205 -19.91 -2.73 -0.86
C ASP A 205 -18.37 -2.85 -1.02
N LEU A 206 -17.68 -1.75 -1.26
CA LEU A 206 -16.22 -1.69 -1.28
C LEU A 206 -15.66 -1.30 0.10
N LEU A 207 -16.40 -1.58 1.17
CA LEU A 207 -16.00 -1.26 2.54
C LEU A 207 -15.55 -2.51 3.30
N TYR A 208 -16.31 -3.60 3.18
CA TYR A 208 -16.02 -4.83 3.90
C TYR A 208 -16.20 -6.09 3.04
N MET A 209 -15.36 -7.07 3.32
CA MET A 209 -15.53 -8.44 2.89
C MET A 209 -15.73 -9.34 4.12
N ARG A 210 -16.75 -10.19 4.07
CA ARG A 210 -16.90 -11.32 4.99
C ARG A 210 -16.29 -12.55 4.35
N PHE A 211 -15.39 -13.20 5.07
CA PHE A 211 -14.70 -14.42 4.67
C PHE A 211 -14.85 -15.42 5.81
N GLY A 212 -15.82 -16.33 5.72
CA GLY A 212 -16.20 -17.22 6.82
C GLY A 212 -16.66 -16.45 8.06
N GLU A 213 -15.89 -16.59 9.16
CA GLU A 213 -16.09 -15.83 10.40
C GLU A 213 -15.31 -14.50 10.44
N HIS A 214 -14.44 -14.25 9.47
CA HIS A 214 -13.64 -13.04 9.41
C HIS A 214 -14.40 -11.90 8.74
N LYS A 215 -14.34 -10.70 9.34
CA LYS A 215 -14.74 -9.44 8.70
C LYS A 215 -13.47 -8.64 8.39
N VAL A 216 -13.25 -8.38 7.11
CA VAL A 216 -12.07 -7.68 6.59
C VAL A 216 -12.50 -6.32 6.08
N GLN A 217 -11.90 -5.26 6.60
CA GLN A 217 -12.10 -3.91 6.10
C GLN A 217 -11.19 -3.68 4.91
N VAL A 218 -11.72 -3.12 3.82
CA VAL A 218 -10.98 -2.86 2.58
C VAL A 218 -11.23 -1.46 2.02
N GLY A 219 -12.01 -0.63 2.72
CA GLY A 219 -12.35 0.73 2.25
C GLY A 219 -11.15 1.65 2.02
N ALA A 220 -9.97 1.33 2.58
CA ALA A 220 -8.74 2.07 2.32
C ALA A 220 -7.97 1.58 1.07
N VAL A 221 -8.44 0.52 0.40
CA VAL A 221 -7.89 0.01 -0.86
C VAL A 221 -8.64 0.67 -2.02
N GLU A 222 -8.39 1.97 -2.21
CA GLU A 222 -9.18 2.86 -3.09
C GLU A 222 -9.15 2.48 -4.57
N GLN A 223 -8.17 1.69 -4.99
CA GLN A 223 -8.05 1.22 -6.37
C GLN A 223 -8.95 0.00 -6.67
N LEU A 224 -9.70 -0.51 -5.69
CA LEU A 224 -10.84 -1.39 -5.94
C LEU A 224 -12.01 -0.55 -6.46
N VAL A 225 -12.49 -0.85 -7.66
CA VAL A 225 -13.54 -0.04 -8.33
C VAL A 225 -14.88 -0.75 -8.45
N HIS A 226 -14.92 -2.07 -8.24
CA HIS A 226 -16.17 -2.82 -8.35
C HIS A 226 -16.26 -4.03 -7.39
N PRO A 227 -17.44 -4.30 -6.78
CA PRO A 227 -17.62 -5.43 -5.87
C PRO A 227 -17.26 -6.82 -6.45
N SER A 228 -17.32 -6.99 -7.77
CA SER A 228 -16.90 -8.25 -8.43
C SER A 228 -15.40 -8.51 -8.31
N GLN A 229 -14.56 -7.46 -8.27
CA GLN A 229 -13.12 -7.60 -8.03
C GLN A 229 -12.85 -8.06 -6.61
N LEU A 230 -13.47 -7.41 -5.62
CA LEU A 230 -13.33 -7.80 -4.22
C LEU A 230 -13.87 -9.21 -3.96
N ARG A 231 -14.95 -9.60 -4.65
CA ARG A 231 -15.45 -10.96 -4.62
C ARG A 231 -14.44 -11.95 -5.18
N ALA A 232 -13.88 -11.66 -6.35
CA ALA A 232 -12.86 -12.50 -6.96
C ALA A 232 -11.61 -12.61 -6.06
N ILE A 233 -11.18 -11.51 -5.43
CA ILE A 233 -10.09 -11.49 -4.43
C ILE A 233 -10.42 -12.39 -3.24
N GLY A 234 -11.64 -12.34 -2.70
CA GLY A 234 -12.03 -13.23 -1.60
C GLY A 234 -11.87 -14.70 -1.98
N TYR A 235 -12.35 -15.10 -3.16
CA TYR A 235 -12.18 -16.47 -3.65
C TYR A 235 -10.72 -16.78 -3.97
N ALA A 236 -9.94 -15.81 -4.44
CA ALA A 236 -8.51 -15.93 -4.66
C ALA A 236 -7.73 -16.16 -3.37
N ILE A 237 -8.10 -15.51 -2.26
CA ILE A 237 -7.50 -15.76 -0.93
C ILE A 237 -7.82 -17.18 -0.46
N HIS A 238 -9.05 -17.65 -0.67
CA HIS A 238 -9.39 -19.05 -0.38
C HIS A 238 -8.57 -20.03 -1.25
N TYR A 239 -8.50 -19.76 -2.57
CA TYR A 239 -7.71 -20.52 -3.53
C TYR A 239 -6.24 -20.56 -3.14
N ALA A 240 -5.68 -19.43 -2.73
CA ALA A 240 -4.28 -19.24 -2.33
C ALA A 240 -3.85 -20.15 -1.17
N GLY A 241 -4.80 -20.65 -0.36
CA GLY A 241 -4.51 -21.62 0.71
C GLY A 241 -3.72 -22.84 0.25
N ARG A 242 -3.84 -23.25 -1.03
CA ARG A 242 -3.04 -24.34 -1.62
C ARG A 242 -1.56 -24.03 -1.78
N TYR A 243 -1.19 -22.75 -1.84
CA TYR A 243 0.19 -22.28 -1.96
C TYR A 243 0.77 -21.77 -0.64
N MET A 244 -0.07 -21.56 0.38
CA MET A 244 0.33 -21.20 1.74
C MET A 244 0.88 -22.44 2.45
N ASP A 245 2.11 -22.83 2.10
CA ASP A 245 2.78 -24.04 2.59
C ASP A 245 3.83 -23.77 3.68
N GLY A 246 3.87 -22.54 4.20
CA GLY A 246 4.88 -22.11 5.17
C GLY A 246 6.27 -21.92 4.58
N LYS A 247 6.40 -21.87 3.25
CA LYS A 247 7.68 -21.63 2.55
C LYS A 247 7.61 -20.45 1.60
N ARG A 248 6.49 -20.33 0.87
CA ARG A 248 6.29 -19.27 -0.11
C ARG A 248 5.94 -17.94 0.54
N SER A 249 6.46 -16.85 -0.01
CA SER A 249 6.11 -15.51 0.45
C SER A 249 4.76 -15.05 -0.07
N ILE A 250 4.19 -13.99 0.53
CA ILE A 250 2.96 -13.35 0.03
C ILE A 250 3.10 -12.98 -1.44
N LYS A 251 4.26 -12.44 -1.85
CA LYS A 251 4.56 -12.09 -3.25
C LYS A 251 4.47 -13.31 -4.16
N GLU A 252 5.15 -14.39 -3.81
CA GLU A 252 5.18 -15.63 -4.60
C GLU A 252 3.78 -16.27 -4.70
N ILE A 253 3.01 -16.25 -3.59
CA ILE A 253 1.64 -16.76 -3.57
C ILE A 253 0.74 -15.93 -4.49
N CYS A 254 0.81 -14.59 -4.42
CA CYS A 254 0.05 -13.73 -5.33
C CYS A 254 0.41 -14.03 -6.79
N GLN A 255 1.71 -14.17 -7.11
CA GLN A 255 2.17 -14.49 -8.46
C GLN A 255 1.62 -15.83 -8.96
N LEU A 256 1.61 -16.87 -8.13
CA LEU A 256 1.06 -18.19 -8.49
C LEU A 256 -0.45 -18.14 -8.72
N VAL A 257 -1.20 -17.45 -7.85
CA VAL A 257 -2.65 -17.27 -8.03
C VAL A 257 -2.96 -16.54 -9.33
N LEU A 258 -2.24 -15.44 -9.62
CA LEU A 258 -2.44 -14.68 -10.85
C LEU A 258 -1.99 -15.46 -12.09
N ALA A 259 -0.95 -16.29 -12.00
CA ALA A 259 -0.53 -17.17 -13.10
C ALA A 259 -1.62 -18.21 -13.43
N ASP A 260 -2.19 -18.84 -12.41
CA ASP A 260 -3.29 -19.79 -12.58
C ASP A 260 -4.54 -19.12 -13.20
N ILE A 261 -4.89 -17.90 -12.79
CA ILE A 261 -5.99 -17.13 -13.39
C ILE A 261 -5.71 -16.82 -14.87
N ARG A 262 -4.48 -16.47 -15.23
CA ARG A 262 -4.12 -16.21 -16.63
C ARG A 262 -4.20 -17.45 -17.50
N GLU A 263 -3.81 -18.61 -16.97
CA GLU A 263 -3.83 -19.88 -17.70
C GLU A 263 -5.23 -20.48 -17.82
N LYS A 264 -6.02 -20.43 -16.73
CA LYS A 264 -7.27 -21.18 -16.57
C LYS A 264 -8.52 -20.29 -16.55
N GLY A 265 -8.36 -18.97 -16.56
CA GLY A 265 -9.43 -17.99 -16.38
C GLY A 265 -9.85 -17.82 -14.92
N LEU A 266 -10.68 -16.80 -14.65
CA LEU A 266 -11.18 -16.47 -13.30
C LEU A 266 -11.99 -17.59 -12.65
N ASP A 267 -12.60 -18.47 -13.46
CA ASP A 267 -13.42 -19.57 -12.96
C ASP A 267 -12.62 -20.61 -12.18
N CYS A 268 -11.28 -20.65 -12.33
CA CYS A 268 -10.43 -21.54 -11.55
C CYS A 268 -10.54 -21.27 -10.03
N LEU A 269 -10.96 -20.07 -9.65
CA LEU A 269 -11.15 -19.65 -8.26
C LEU A 269 -12.38 -20.30 -7.59
N SER A 270 -13.27 -20.95 -8.35
CA SER A 270 -14.48 -21.57 -7.82
C SER A 270 -14.56 -23.05 -8.13
N GLU A 271 -14.73 -23.87 -7.09
CA GLU A 271 -15.01 -25.31 -7.24
C GLU A 271 -16.44 -25.60 -7.74
N ARG A 272 -17.32 -24.59 -7.75
CA ARG A 272 -18.74 -24.73 -8.13
C ARG A 272 -19.01 -24.48 -9.62
N GLY A 273 -17.95 -24.36 -10.43
CA GLY A 273 -18.05 -24.08 -11.86
C GLY A 273 -18.05 -22.58 -12.21
N ILE A 274 -18.59 -22.25 -13.38
CA ILE A 274 -18.49 -20.94 -14.02
C ILE A 274 -19.20 -19.84 -13.20
N ARG A 275 -18.55 -18.69 -13.05
CA ARG A 275 -18.95 -17.55 -12.23
C ARG A 275 -18.96 -16.27 -13.08
N GLY A 276 -20.15 -15.76 -13.40
CA GLY A 276 -20.32 -14.50 -14.14
C GLY A 276 -20.17 -13.22 -13.29
N ASP A 277 -19.81 -13.34 -12.00
CA ASP A 277 -19.77 -12.23 -11.02
C ASP A 277 -18.34 -11.93 -10.52
N PHE A 278 -17.32 -12.43 -11.22
CA PHE A 278 -15.92 -12.13 -10.98
C PHE A 278 -15.39 -11.09 -11.99
N ALA A 279 -14.46 -10.26 -11.53
CA ALA A 279 -13.66 -9.40 -12.38
C ALA A 279 -12.18 -9.53 -12.00
N GLU A 280 -11.30 -9.25 -12.96
CA GLU A 280 -9.86 -9.29 -12.75
C GLU A 280 -9.40 -8.26 -11.71
N PHE A 281 -8.31 -8.60 -11.03
CA PHE A 281 -7.70 -7.81 -9.98
C PHE A 281 -6.17 -7.99 -10.02
N ARG A 282 -5.43 -7.07 -9.42
CA ARG A 282 -3.96 -7.11 -9.39
C ARG A 282 -3.45 -7.80 -8.12
N SER A 283 -2.17 -8.16 -8.13
CA SER A 283 -1.47 -8.68 -6.95
C SER A 283 -1.53 -7.69 -5.78
N TYR A 284 -1.55 -6.39 -6.05
CA TYR A 284 -1.61 -5.33 -5.04
C TYR A 284 -2.89 -5.41 -4.22
N GLU A 285 -4.06 -5.44 -4.86
CA GLU A 285 -5.34 -5.53 -4.14
C GLU A 285 -5.51 -6.88 -3.44
N LEU A 286 -5.00 -7.97 -4.02
CA LEU A 286 -4.99 -9.30 -3.38
C LEU A 286 -4.17 -9.28 -2.09
N ALA A 287 -2.92 -8.82 -2.15
CA ALA A 287 -2.04 -8.73 -1.00
C ALA A 287 -2.53 -7.72 0.04
N ALA A 288 -3.00 -6.55 -0.40
CA ALA A 288 -3.60 -5.53 0.44
C ALA A 288 -4.79 -6.07 1.23
N THR A 289 -5.64 -6.88 0.60
CA THR A 289 -6.79 -7.52 1.28
C THR A 289 -6.32 -8.59 2.26
N LEU A 290 -5.35 -9.43 1.88
CA LEU A 290 -4.76 -10.44 2.76
C LEU A 290 -4.15 -9.82 4.02
N ASN A 291 -3.36 -8.74 3.87
CA ASN A 291 -2.71 -8.02 4.97
C ASN A 291 -3.67 -7.34 5.95
N ARG A 292 -4.96 -7.20 5.59
CA ARG A 292 -6.01 -6.61 6.44
C ARG A 292 -6.80 -7.64 7.24
N PHE A 293 -6.51 -8.94 7.09
CA PHE A 293 -7.04 -9.94 7.99
C PHE A 293 -6.40 -9.81 9.37
N ARG A 294 -7.18 -9.47 10.40
CA ARG A 294 -6.73 -9.46 11.80
C ARG A 294 -6.21 -10.81 12.28
N ALA A 295 -6.71 -11.89 11.68
CA ALA A 295 -6.32 -13.26 11.98
C ALA A 295 -5.05 -13.70 11.24
N LEU A 296 -4.57 -12.96 10.23
CA LEU A 296 -3.38 -13.33 9.48
C LEU A 296 -2.19 -13.55 10.43
N ARG A 297 -1.40 -14.58 10.17
CA ARG A 297 -0.12 -14.81 10.83
C ARG A 297 0.93 -15.08 9.76
N VAL A 298 2.08 -14.44 9.91
CA VAL A 298 3.18 -14.53 8.94
C VAL A 298 4.52 -14.55 9.67
N GLU A 299 5.50 -15.18 9.06
CA GLU A 299 6.90 -15.21 9.49
C GLU A 299 7.76 -14.45 8.48
N GLN A 300 8.81 -13.77 8.94
CA GLN A 300 9.77 -13.14 8.04
C GLN A 300 10.73 -14.19 7.49
N ARG A 301 10.95 -14.17 6.18
CA ARG A 301 11.92 -15.02 5.50
C ARG A 301 13.32 -14.62 5.99
N SER A 302 14.00 -15.60 6.61
CA SER A 302 15.37 -15.49 7.11
C SER A 302 16.38 -15.18 6.01
#